data_AF-A0A7X9CPS7-F1
#
_entry.id   AF-A0A7X9CPS7-F1
#
_cell.length_a   1.000
_cell.length_b   1.000
_cell.length_c   1.000
_cell.angle_alpha   90.00
_cell.angle_beta   90.00
_cell.angle_gamma   90.00
#
_symmetry.space_group_name_H-M   'P 1'
#
loop_
_entity.id
_entity.type
_entity.pdbx_description
1 polymer ?
#
loop_
_entity_poly.entity_id
_entity_poly.type
_entity_poly.pdbx_seq_one_letter_code
_entity_poly.pdbx_strand_id
1 'polypeptide(L)' 'MDIKKIGSICKDYRINVLNLSLTNFAKLNNENLQNIHAFEHGRANNIKYLYMYMKQSNIYQLEILFNNLFYDVIKE' A
#
# COMPACT_ATOMS: atom_id res chain seq x y z
N MET A 1 -2.03 -15.01 -0.74
CA MET A 1 -1.81 -13.66 -1.32
C MET A 1 -0.30 -13.41 -1.38
N ASP A 2 0.26 -13.20 -2.58
CA ASP A 2 1.71 -13.00 -2.80
C ASP A 2 2.15 -11.59 -2.36
N ILE A 3 3.24 -11.48 -1.60
CA ILE A 3 3.79 -10.19 -1.16
C ILE A 3 4.16 -9.27 -2.32
N LYS A 4 4.58 -9.81 -3.47
CA LYS A 4 4.84 -9.01 -4.67
C LYS A 4 3.57 -8.35 -5.18
N LYS A 5 2.46 -9.09 -5.15
CA LYS A 5 1.13 -8.59 -5.54
C LYS A 5 0.66 -7.51 -4.55
N ILE A 6 0.77 -7.77 -3.24
CA ILE A 6 0.40 -6.80 -2.19
C ILE A 6 1.20 -5.50 -2.36
N GLY A 7 2.53 -5.62 -2.52
CA GLY A 7 3.42 -4.47 -2.72
C GLY A 7 3.05 -3.65 -3.95
N SER A 8 2.79 -4.31 -5.08
CA SER A 8 2.37 -3.64 -6.31
C SER A 8 1.04 -2.91 -6.16
N ILE A 9 0.05 -3.55 -5.51
CA ILE A 9 -1.25 -2.92 -5.22
C ILE A 9 -1.06 -1.67 -4.36
N CYS A 10 -0.21 -1.75 -3.34
CA CYS A 10 0.06 -0.61 -2.47
C CYS A 10 0.75 0.55 -3.22
N LYS A 11 1.68 0.24 -4.13
CA LYS A 11 2.33 1.22 -5.00
C LYS A 11 1.32 1.95 -5.88
N ASP A 12 0.48 1.20 -6.58
CA ASP A 12 -0.54 1.76 -7.48
C ASP A 12 -1.58 2.56 -6.69
N TYR A 13 -1.96 2.08 -5.50
CA TYR A 13 -2.88 2.76 -4.61
C TYR A 13 -2.31 4.10 -4.11
N ARG A 14 -1.03 4.15 -3.70
CA ARG A 14 -0.40 5.41 -3.27
C ARG A 14 -0.37 6.44 -4.40
N ILE A 15 -0.05 6.01 -5.61
CA ILE A 15 0.06 6.91 -6.77
C ILE A 15 -1.33 7.39 -7.19
N ASN A 16 -2.30 6.48 -7.34
CA ASN A 16 -3.56 6.78 -8.03
C ASN A 16 -4.72 7.14 -7.10
N VAL A 17 -4.71 6.67 -5.84
CA VAL A 17 -5.80 6.89 -4.89
C VAL A 17 -5.41 7.90 -3.82
N LEU A 18 -4.22 7.77 -3.24
CA LEU A 18 -3.72 8.75 -2.27
C LEU A 18 -3.13 9.99 -2.95
N ASN A 19 -2.77 9.90 -4.23
CA ASN A 19 -2.08 10.95 -4.98
C ASN A 19 -0.80 11.45 -4.29
N LEU A 20 0.00 10.51 -3.76
CA LEU A 20 1.23 10.80 -3.02
C LEU A 20 2.46 10.28 -3.75
N SER A 21 3.48 11.13 -3.86
CA SER A 21 4.82 10.66 -4.19
C SER A 21 5.37 9.76 -3.08
N LEU A 22 6.30 8.87 -3.41
CA LEU A 22 6.93 8.00 -2.42
C LEU A 22 7.63 8.81 -1.31
N THR A 23 8.27 9.92 -1.69
CA THR A 23 8.93 10.86 -0.76
C THR A 23 7.94 11.49 0.22
N ASN A 24 6.78 11.96 -0.27
CA ASN A 24 5.77 12.55 0.62
C ASN A 24 5.13 11.50 1.53
N PHE A 25 4.87 10.31 1.00
CA PHE A 25 4.33 9.20 1.79
C PHE A 25 5.28 8.74 2.90
N ALA A 26 6.58 8.67 2.61
CA ALA A 26 7.62 8.36 3.60
C ALA A 26 7.69 9.41 4.71
N LYS A 27 7.64 10.71 4.35
CA LYS A 27 7.60 11.82 5.31
C LYS A 27 6.38 11.77 6.22
N LEU A 28 5.17 11.55 5.67
CA LEU A 28 3.92 11.47 6.44
C LEU A 28 3.92 10.32 7.46
N ASN A 29 4.62 9.23 7.15
CA ASN A 29 4.71 8.06 8.03
C ASN A 29 5.98 8.03 8.89
N ASN A 30 6.84 9.07 8.81
CA ASN A 30 8.13 9.12 9.49
C ASN A 30 8.95 7.83 9.29
N GLU A 31 9.03 7.36 8.05
CA GLU A 31 9.66 6.08 7.70
C GLU A 31 10.69 6.25 6.59
N ASN A 32 11.65 5.33 6.51
CA ASN A 32 12.66 5.36 5.46
C ASN A 32 12.03 5.06 4.08
N LEU A 33 12.29 5.92 3.09
CA LEU A 33 11.81 5.75 1.72
C LEU A 33 12.23 4.42 1.10
N GLN A 34 13.44 3.95 1.37
CA GLN A 34 13.98 2.69 0.82
C GLN A 34 13.23 1.47 1.35
N ASN A 35 12.76 1.54 2.60
CA ASN A 35 11.97 0.49 3.24
C ASN A 35 10.59 0.36 2.58
N ILE A 36 9.91 1.49 2.35
CA ILE A 36 8.62 1.51 1.66
C ILE A 36 8.81 1.06 0.21
N HIS A 37 9.86 1.55 -0.46
CA HIS A 37 10.20 1.11 -1.82
C HIS A 37 10.46 -0.40 -1.90
N ALA A 38 11.15 -0.98 -0.91
CA ALA A 38 11.38 -2.41 -0.85
C ALA A 38 10.06 -3.18 -0.68
N PHE A 39 9.16 -2.71 0.17
CA PHE A 39 7.82 -3.30 0.33
C PHE A 39 6.99 -3.22 -0.95
N GLU A 40 6.92 -2.06 -1.60
CA GLU A 40 6.18 -1.87 -2.86
C GLU A 40 6.66 -2.78 -4.00
N HIS A 41 7.91 -3.22 -3.96
CA HIS A 41 8.48 -4.16 -4.93
C HIS A 41 8.55 -5.60 -4.42
N GLY A 42 7.85 -5.92 -3.33
CA GLY A 42 7.76 -7.26 -2.76
C GLY A 42 9.05 -7.80 -2.15
N ARG A 43 10.02 -6.92 -1.84
CA ARG A 43 11.31 -7.27 -1.23
C ARG A 43 11.29 -7.16 0.30
N ALA A 44 10.22 -6.59 0.87
CA ALA A 44 9.97 -6.57 2.30
C ALA A 44 8.53 -7.01 2.57
N ASN A 45 8.28 -7.69 3.69
CA ASN A 45 6.98 -8.28 4.04
C ASN A 45 6.44 -7.84 5.41
N ASN A 46 7.03 -6.81 6.02
CA ASN A 46 6.56 -6.31 7.30
C ASN A 46 5.18 -5.64 7.14
N ILE A 47 4.19 -6.17 7.85
CA ILE A 47 2.79 -5.72 7.78
C ILE A 47 2.60 -4.25 8.16
N LYS A 48 3.55 -3.64 8.90
CA LYS A 48 3.53 -2.20 9.22
C LYS A 48 3.38 -1.34 7.96
N TYR A 49 3.96 -1.76 6.84
CA TYR A 49 3.90 -0.98 5.61
C TYR A 49 2.49 -0.95 5.05
N LEU A 50 1.76 -2.08 5.07
CA LEU A 50 0.35 -2.11 4.69
C LEU A 50 -0.49 -1.17 5.57
N TYR A 51 -0.25 -1.22 6.89
CA TYR A 51 -0.92 -0.35 7.85
C TYR A 51 -0.67 1.15 7.57
N MET A 52 0.51 1.54 7.07
CA MET A 52 0.76 2.93 6.66
C MET A 52 -0.21 3.39 5.57
N TYR A 53 -0.53 2.56 4.58
CA TYR A 53 -1.51 2.94 3.54
C TYR A 53 -2.90 3.10 4.15
N MET A 54 -3.29 2.19 5.05
CA MET A 54 -4.57 2.29 5.75
C MET A 54 -4.67 3.57 6.58
N LYS A 55 -3.61 3.93 7.31
CA LYS A 55 -3.56 5.12 8.15
C LYS A 55 -3.72 6.43 7.36
N GLN A 56 -3.23 6.48 6.12
CA GLN A 56 -3.34 7.66 5.26
C GLN A 56 -4.66 7.73 4.46
N SER A 57 -5.57 6.77 4.67
CA SER A 57 -6.79 6.63 3.89
C SER A 57 -8.02 7.10 4.66
N ASN A 58 -8.97 7.71 3.96
CA ASN A 58 -10.35 7.83 4.45
C ASN A 58 -11.14 6.53 4.21
N ILE A 59 -12.40 6.47 4.67
CA ILE A 59 -13.21 5.25 4.60
C ILE A 59 -13.45 4.73 3.17
N TYR A 60 -13.69 5.62 2.20
CA TYR A 60 -13.89 5.24 0.80
C TYR A 60 -12.61 4.75 0.15
N GLN A 61 -11.49 5.38 0.49
CA GLN A 61 -10.17 4.96 0.01
C GLN A 61 -9.81 3.58 0.58
N LEU A 62 -10.10 3.33 1.85
CA LEU A 62 -9.93 2.00 2.46
C LEU A 62 -10.71 0.92 1.70
N GLU A 63 -11.97 1.18 1.35
CA GLU A 63 -12.78 0.25 0.57
C GLU A 63 -12.10 -0.11 -0.77
N ILE A 64 -11.54 0.88 -1.48
CA ILE A 64 -10.77 0.64 -2.71
C ILE A 64 -9.55 -0.24 -2.44
N LEU A 65 -8.78 0.04 -1.37
CA LEU A 65 -7.61 -0.76 -1.01
C LEU A 65 -7.99 -2.21 -0.71
N PHE A 66 -9.03 -2.43 0.10
CA PHE A 66 -9.53 -3.77 0.43
C PHE A 66 -10.01 -4.52 -0.80
N ASN A 67 -10.84 -3.89 -1.64
CA ASN A 67 -11.32 -4.50 -2.87
C ASN A 67 -10.18 -4.92 -3.79
N ASN A 68 -9.11 -4.11 -3.91
CA ASN A 68 -7.95 -4.47 -4.71
C ASN A 68 -7.12 -5.62 -4.11
N LEU A 69 -6.93 -5.63 -2.78
CA LEU A 69 -6.18 -6.68 -2.08
C LEU A 69 -6.89 -8.04 -2.15
N PHE A 70 -8.21 -8.03 -2.01
CA PHE A 70 -9.01 -9.25 -1.85
C PHE A 70 -9.89 -9.55 -3.07
N TYR A 71 -9.66 -8.88 -4.21
CA TYR A 71 -10.46 -9.04 -5.42
C TYR A 71 -10.65 -10.52 -5.80
N ASP A 72 -9.57 -11.31 -5.80
CA ASP A 72 -9.63 -12.74 -6.16
C ASP A 72 -10.34 -13.59 -5.10
N VAL A 73 -10.35 -13.15 -3.84
CA VAL A 73 -10.96 -13.88 -2.71
C VAL A 73 -12.47 -13.63 -2.64
N ILE A 74 -12.93 -12.46 -3.08
CA ILE A 74 -14.34 -12.06 -3.06
C ILE A 74 -15.08 -12.53 -4.32
N LYS A 75 -14.37 -12.83 -5.41
CA LYS A 75 -14.94 -13.27 -6.68
C LYS A 75 -15.06 -14.78 -6.87
N GLU A 76 -14.67 -15.57 -5.87
CA GLU A 76 -15.00 -17.00 -5.74
C GLU A 76 -16.26 -17.17 -4.88
#